data_AF-A0A1E3LF69-F1
#
_entry.id   AF-A0A1E3LF69-F1
#
_cell.length_a   1.000
_cell.length_b   1.000
_cell.length_c   1.000
_cell.angle_alpha   90.00
_cell.angle_beta   90.00
_cell.angle_gamma   90.00
#
_symmetry.space_group_name_H-M   'P 1'
#
loop_
_entity.id
_entity.type
_entity.pdbx_description
1 polymer ?
#
loop_
_entity_poly.entity_id
_entity_poly.type
_entity_poly.pdbx_seq_one_letter_code
_entity_poly.pdbx_strand_id
1 'polypeptide(L)'
;MSIHTEGWAAIGATATAIISIISTAYFARKRHSQVLEHAANQLEQAAASLNVQRLSTVRTAATFIADKRQKWIDELRSDIACHLAESQEYLWKWDAAREEWATLHQGTVPPEQLAEEENKRLTKLSETTGAIDRSHQERHHRLRFRLNPSEKDHLHLRNILDEIRQIFKDTQAAKNRELAIALIKRLSKLVSEADTLTNKILKTEWERVKQEAAYPEEMIAKIPPPA
;
A
#
# COMPACT_ATOMS: atom_id res chain seq x y z
N MET A 1 -3.86 -86.08 57.68
CA MET A 1 -3.91 -84.81 56.93
C MET A 1 -4.12 -85.17 55.47
N SER A 2 -5.15 -84.58 54.85
CA SER A 2 -5.73 -85.08 53.59
C SER A 2 -4.97 -84.55 52.37
N ILE A 3 -4.41 -85.46 51.58
CA ILE A 3 -3.74 -85.18 50.30
C ILE A 3 -4.72 -84.57 49.27
N HIS A 4 -6.04 -84.73 49.48
CA HIS A 4 -7.06 -84.18 48.60
C HIS A 4 -7.30 -82.68 48.79
N THR A 5 -7.18 -82.14 50.01
CA THR A 5 -7.39 -80.70 50.24
C THR A 5 -6.26 -79.84 49.64
N GLU A 6 -5.03 -80.35 49.64
CA GLU A 6 -3.88 -79.66 49.04
C GLU A 6 -3.91 -79.70 47.51
N GLY A 7 -4.37 -80.80 46.90
CA GLY A 7 -4.54 -80.92 45.45
C GLY A 7 -5.59 -79.98 44.87
N TRP A 8 -6.76 -79.85 45.52
CA TRP A 8 -7.80 -78.90 45.09
C TRP A 8 -7.39 -77.43 45.28
N ALA A 9 -6.64 -77.12 46.35
CA ALA A 9 -6.08 -75.79 46.57
C ALA A 9 -5.04 -75.42 45.50
N ALA A 10 -4.17 -76.37 45.11
CA ALA A 10 -3.18 -76.17 44.04
C ALA A 10 -3.84 -75.95 42.66
N ILE A 11 -4.91 -76.69 42.36
CA ILE A 11 -5.69 -76.52 41.12
C ILE A 11 -6.42 -75.16 41.10
N GLY A 12 -6.99 -74.73 42.23
CA GLY A 12 -7.63 -73.41 42.36
C GLY A 12 -6.63 -72.26 42.19
N ALA A 13 -5.44 -72.37 42.80
CA ALA A 13 -4.38 -71.36 42.70
C ALA A 13 -3.81 -71.24 41.28
N THR A 14 -3.65 -72.36 40.57
CA THR A 14 -3.18 -72.35 39.17
C THR A 14 -4.24 -71.81 38.20
N ALA A 15 -5.51 -72.15 38.38
CA ALA A 15 -6.61 -71.59 37.57
C ALA A 15 -6.73 -70.05 37.74
N THR A 16 -6.64 -69.55 38.97
CA THR A 16 -6.66 -68.11 39.26
C THR A 16 -5.44 -67.37 38.68
N ALA A 17 -4.25 -67.98 38.73
CA ALA A 17 -3.06 -67.42 38.10
C ALA A 17 -3.19 -67.32 36.57
N ILE A 18 -3.72 -68.36 35.91
CA ILE A 18 -3.94 -68.37 34.46
C ILE A 18 -4.96 -67.29 34.06
N ILE A 19 -6.09 -67.18 34.78
CA ILE A 19 -7.11 -66.14 34.52
C ILE A 19 -6.50 -64.75 34.71
N SER A 20 -5.65 -64.55 35.72
CA SER A 20 -4.96 -63.27 35.96
C SER A 20 -4.01 -62.91 34.82
N ILE A 21 -3.21 -63.85 34.32
CA ILE A 21 -2.28 -63.63 33.20
C ILE A 21 -3.05 -63.29 31.92
N ILE A 22 -4.11 -64.05 31.60
CA ILE A 22 -4.95 -63.81 30.40
C ILE A 22 -5.64 -62.44 30.49
N SER A 23 -6.22 -62.12 31.65
CA SER A 23 -6.86 -60.82 31.89
C SER A 23 -5.85 -59.68 31.75
N THR A 24 -4.66 -59.83 32.31
CA THR A 24 -3.59 -58.82 32.21
C THR A 24 -3.12 -58.63 30.77
N ALA A 25 -2.93 -59.71 30.01
CA ALA A 25 -2.56 -59.64 28.61
C ALA A 25 -3.66 -58.97 27.75
N TYR A 26 -4.93 -59.29 28.01
CA TYR A 26 -6.06 -58.66 27.34
C TYR A 26 -6.15 -57.15 27.65
N PHE A 27 -6.07 -56.77 28.93
CA PHE A 27 -6.08 -55.37 29.32
C PHE A 27 -4.86 -54.61 28.80
N ALA A 28 -3.68 -55.22 28.75
CA ALA A 28 -2.49 -54.62 28.14
C ALA A 28 -2.69 -54.36 26.64
N ARG A 29 -3.24 -55.33 25.90
CA ARG A 29 -3.55 -55.16 24.46
C ARG A 29 -4.60 -54.06 24.23
N LYS A 30 -5.65 -54.02 25.05
CA LYS A 30 -6.71 -53.00 24.97
C LYS A 30 -6.18 -51.60 25.33
N ARG A 31 -5.32 -51.48 26.34
CA ARG A 31 -4.66 -50.21 26.66
C ARG A 31 -3.75 -49.76 25.53
N HIS A 32 -3.00 -50.67 24.92
CA HIS A 32 -2.14 -50.35 23.79
C HIS A 32 -2.94 -49.86 22.57
N SER A 33 -4.07 -50.48 22.25
CA SER A 33 -4.94 -49.99 21.17
C SER A 33 -5.53 -48.61 21.50
N GLN A 34 -5.99 -48.39 22.73
CA GLN A 34 -6.50 -47.09 23.17
C GLN A 34 -5.44 -45.98 23.10
N VAL A 35 -4.19 -46.28 23.47
CA VAL A 35 -3.07 -45.35 23.36
C VAL A 35 -2.77 -45.00 21.90
N LEU A 36 -2.76 -46.00 21.01
CA LEU A 36 -2.57 -45.76 19.57
C LEU A 36 -3.69 -44.91 18.97
N GLU A 37 -4.95 -45.18 19.33
CA GLU A 37 -6.10 -44.37 18.91
C GLU A 37 -6.00 -42.94 19.44
N HIS A 38 -5.62 -42.75 20.71
CA HIS A 38 -5.39 -41.41 21.26
C HIS A 38 -4.25 -40.68 20.56
N ALA A 39 -3.14 -41.36 20.27
CA ALA A 39 -2.01 -40.78 19.55
C ALA A 39 -2.39 -40.39 18.11
N ALA A 40 -3.16 -41.23 17.40
CA ALA A 40 -3.66 -40.93 16.07
C ALA A 40 -4.59 -39.69 16.08
N ASN A 41 -5.55 -39.65 17.01
CA ASN A 41 -6.45 -38.51 17.16
C ASN A 41 -5.69 -37.21 17.52
N GLN A 42 -4.66 -37.30 18.37
CA GLN A 42 -3.81 -36.16 18.72
C GLN A 42 -3.02 -35.64 17.52
N LEU A 43 -2.48 -36.53 16.68
CA LEU A 43 -1.78 -36.14 15.45
C LEU A 43 -2.73 -35.47 14.44
N GLU A 44 -3.94 -35.99 14.29
CA GLU A 44 -4.96 -35.38 13.43
C GLU A 44 -5.35 -33.98 13.93
N GLN A 45 -5.57 -33.83 15.24
CA GLN A 45 -5.85 -32.52 15.86
C GLN A 45 -4.67 -31.56 15.72
N ALA A 46 -3.43 -32.03 15.90
CA ALA A 46 -2.23 -31.23 15.72
C ALA A 46 -2.08 -30.76 14.26
N ALA A 47 -2.33 -31.64 13.30
CA ALA A 47 -2.31 -31.31 11.87
C ALA A 47 -3.39 -30.28 11.51
N ALA A 48 -4.61 -30.46 12.01
CA ALA A 48 -5.71 -29.51 11.83
C ALA A 48 -5.39 -28.15 12.47
N SER A 49 -4.84 -28.14 13.68
CA SER A 49 -4.42 -26.92 14.38
C SER A 49 -3.32 -26.17 13.62
N LEU A 50 -2.31 -26.89 13.12
CA LEU A 50 -1.25 -26.32 12.30
C LEU A 50 -1.82 -25.71 11.01
N ASN A 51 -2.78 -26.37 10.38
CA ASN A 51 -3.44 -25.84 9.18
C ASN A 51 -4.18 -24.53 9.50
N VAL A 52 -4.95 -24.48 10.59
CA VAL A 52 -5.64 -23.26 11.05
C VAL A 52 -4.64 -22.14 11.36
N GLN A 53 -3.51 -22.45 12.01
CA GLN A 53 -2.46 -21.47 12.27
C GLN A 53 -1.86 -20.92 10.98
N ARG A 54 -1.53 -21.79 10.01
CA ARG A 54 -1.01 -21.38 8.70
C ARG A 54 -1.99 -20.45 7.97
N LEU A 55 -3.27 -20.84 7.91
CA LEU A 55 -4.33 -20.03 7.30
C LEU A 55 -4.46 -18.66 7.99
N SER A 56 -4.42 -18.65 9.32
CA SER A 56 -4.46 -17.42 10.12
C SER A 56 -3.28 -16.52 9.80
N THR A 57 -2.05 -17.05 9.81
CA THR A 57 -0.83 -16.29 9.50
C THR A 57 -0.85 -15.72 8.09
N VAL A 58 -1.24 -16.52 7.10
CA VAL A 58 -1.38 -16.12 5.70
C VAL A 58 -2.39 -14.98 5.57
N ARG A 59 -3.55 -15.11 6.21
CA ARG A 59 -4.59 -14.07 6.21
C ARG A 59 -4.11 -12.79 6.88
N THR A 60 -3.43 -12.87 8.03
CA THR A 60 -2.88 -11.70 8.72
C THR A 60 -1.84 -10.98 7.85
N ALA A 61 -0.95 -11.71 7.20
CA ALA A 61 0.05 -11.13 6.29
C ALA A 61 -0.61 -10.45 5.08
N ALA A 62 -1.62 -11.09 4.48
CA ALA A 62 -2.36 -10.52 3.36
C ALA A 62 -3.13 -9.25 3.76
N THR A 63 -3.82 -9.25 4.91
CA THR A 63 -4.48 -8.04 5.43
C THR A 63 -3.47 -6.92 5.67
N PHE A 64 -2.31 -7.23 6.26
CA PHE A 64 -1.28 -6.23 6.48
C PHE A 64 -0.78 -5.61 5.16
N ILE A 65 -0.53 -6.44 4.13
CA ILE A 65 -0.13 -5.96 2.79
C ILE A 65 -1.23 -5.09 2.20
N ALA A 66 -2.49 -5.54 2.25
CA ALA A 66 -3.65 -4.80 1.75
C ALA A 66 -3.80 -3.43 2.43
N ASP A 67 -3.63 -3.35 3.76
CA ASP A 67 -3.68 -2.10 4.52
C ASP A 67 -2.57 -1.13 4.11
N LYS A 68 -1.35 -1.63 3.87
CA LYS A 68 -0.23 -0.80 3.38
C LYS A 68 -0.49 -0.30 1.96
N ARG A 69 -1.04 -1.14 1.09
CA ARG A 69 -1.41 -0.75 -0.28
C ARG A 69 -2.54 0.27 -0.28
N GLN A 70 -3.56 0.10 0.57
CA GLN A 70 -4.64 1.08 0.75
C GLN A 70 -4.09 2.43 1.23
N LYS A 71 -3.19 2.43 2.22
CA LYS A 71 -2.52 3.66 2.66
C LYS A 71 -1.74 4.33 1.52
N TRP A 72 -1.02 3.56 0.71
CA TRP A 72 -0.31 4.09 -0.46
C TRP A 72 -1.28 4.71 -1.48
N ILE A 73 -2.44 4.09 -1.74
CA ILE A 73 -3.50 4.62 -2.62
C ILE A 73 -3.99 5.98 -2.10
N ASP A 74 -4.25 6.08 -0.81
CA ASP A 74 -4.79 7.30 -0.19
C ASP A 74 -3.76 8.44 -0.21
N GLU A 75 -2.50 8.14 0.08
CA GLU A 75 -1.41 9.12 -0.03
C GLU A 75 -1.17 9.57 -1.47
N LEU A 76 -1.20 8.65 -2.44
CA LEU A 76 -1.06 8.98 -3.86
C LEU A 76 -2.19 9.92 -4.31
N ARG A 77 -3.44 9.61 -3.93
CA ARG A 77 -4.60 10.45 -4.25
C ARG A 77 -4.44 11.85 -3.67
N SER A 78 -4.07 11.96 -2.40
CA SER A 78 -3.86 13.25 -1.74
C SER A 78 -2.75 14.06 -2.39
N ASP A 79 -1.62 13.42 -2.71
CA ASP A 79 -0.47 14.12 -3.27
C ASP A 79 -0.71 14.59 -4.70
N ILE A 80 -1.37 13.78 -5.53
CA ILE A 80 -1.74 14.19 -6.89
C ILE A 80 -2.72 15.36 -6.82
N ALA A 81 -3.76 15.29 -5.99
CA ALA A 81 -4.75 16.36 -5.87
C ALA A 81 -4.08 17.68 -5.48
N CYS A 82 -3.23 17.68 -4.44
CA CYS A 82 -2.48 18.87 -4.03
C CYS A 82 -1.51 19.35 -5.12
N HIS A 83 -0.74 18.44 -5.73
CA HIS A 83 0.22 18.81 -6.78
C HIS A 83 -0.48 19.46 -7.98
N LEU A 84 -1.61 18.93 -8.44
CA LEU A 84 -2.36 19.49 -9.56
C LEU A 84 -3.00 20.85 -9.20
N ALA A 85 -3.57 20.98 -8.00
CA ALA A 85 -4.15 22.23 -7.53
C ALA A 85 -3.10 23.35 -7.43
N GLU A 86 -1.95 23.06 -6.82
CA GLU A 86 -0.83 24.00 -6.74
C GLU A 86 -0.26 24.36 -8.12
N SER A 87 -0.29 23.42 -9.07
CA SER A 87 0.12 23.71 -10.45
C SER A 87 -0.74 24.80 -11.06
N GLN A 88 -2.06 24.71 -10.88
CA GLN A 88 -2.99 25.71 -11.39
C GLN A 88 -2.84 27.04 -10.64
N GLU A 89 -2.76 27.00 -9.32
CA GLU A 89 -2.58 28.19 -8.49
C GLU A 89 -1.30 28.95 -8.87
N TYR A 90 -0.19 28.23 -9.06
CA TYR A 90 1.08 28.83 -9.45
C TYR A 90 0.95 29.59 -10.79
N LEU A 91 0.35 28.96 -11.81
CA LEU A 91 0.16 29.63 -13.11
C LEU A 91 -0.78 30.82 -13.02
N TRP A 92 -1.88 30.73 -12.29
CA TRP A 92 -2.82 31.84 -12.12
C TRP A 92 -2.19 33.03 -11.40
N LYS A 93 -1.34 32.81 -10.40
CA LYS A 93 -0.60 33.89 -9.74
C LYS A 93 0.34 34.62 -10.69
N TRP A 94 1.05 33.87 -11.53
CA TRP A 94 1.90 34.47 -12.56
C TRP A 94 1.09 35.22 -13.63
N ASP A 95 -0.10 34.73 -13.97
CA ASP A 95 -0.95 35.40 -14.94
C ASP A 95 -1.55 36.70 -14.40
N ALA A 96 -2.04 36.67 -13.16
CA ALA A 96 -2.49 37.86 -12.46
C ALA A 96 -1.36 38.91 -12.33
N ALA A 97 -0.14 38.48 -11.99
CA ALA A 97 1.01 39.38 -11.93
C ALA A 97 1.31 40.04 -13.28
N ARG A 98 1.19 39.31 -14.39
CA ARG A 98 1.36 39.88 -15.73
C ARG A 98 0.30 40.93 -16.07
N GLU A 99 -0.94 40.69 -15.69
CA GLU A 99 -2.03 41.66 -15.87
C GLU A 99 -1.79 42.92 -15.02
N GLU A 100 -1.40 42.73 -13.75
CA GLU A 100 -1.00 43.83 -12.87
C GLU A 100 0.18 44.64 -13.45
N TRP A 101 1.19 44.00 -14.02
CA TRP A 101 2.30 44.71 -14.67
C TRP A 101 1.86 45.45 -15.93
N ALA A 102 0.96 44.87 -16.73
CA ALA A 102 0.42 45.52 -17.91
C ALA A 102 -0.35 46.81 -17.56
N THR A 103 -1.11 46.82 -16.46
CA THR A 103 -1.84 48.02 -15.99
C THR A 103 -0.91 49.10 -15.42
N LEU A 104 0.20 48.72 -14.80
CA LEU A 104 1.23 49.66 -14.32
C LEU A 104 1.82 50.47 -15.49
N HIS A 105 2.10 49.80 -16.61
CA HIS A 105 2.67 50.40 -17.81
C HIS A 105 1.69 51.26 -18.62
N GLN A 106 0.39 51.25 -18.27
CA GLN A 106 -0.63 52.09 -18.91
C GLN A 106 -0.73 53.51 -18.33
N GLY A 107 0.24 53.93 -17.51
CA GLY A 107 0.40 55.32 -17.06
C GLY A 107 -0.26 55.66 -15.73
N THR A 108 -0.59 54.65 -14.92
CA THR A 108 -1.12 54.85 -13.56
C THR A 108 -0.07 55.30 -12.54
N VAL A 109 1.22 55.14 -12.85
CA VAL A 109 2.35 55.45 -11.97
C VAL A 109 3.34 56.36 -12.71
N PRO A 110 3.88 57.41 -12.06
CA PRO A 110 4.93 58.24 -12.64
C PRO A 110 6.17 57.43 -13.08
N PRO A 111 6.83 57.75 -14.19
CA PRO A 111 7.97 56.98 -14.70
C PRO A 111 9.10 56.77 -13.68
N GLU A 112 9.32 57.75 -12.82
CA GLU A 112 10.31 57.73 -11.74
C GLU A 112 10.01 56.72 -10.61
N GLN A 113 8.76 56.30 -10.46
CA GLN A 113 8.32 55.33 -9.43
C GLN A 113 8.08 53.93 -10.01
N LEU A 114 8.09 53.76 -11.34
CA LEU A 114 7.80 52.49 -11.99
C LEU A 114 8.72 51.36 -11.51
N ALA A 115 10.03 51.59 -11.49
CA ALA A 115 11.01 50.58 -11.09
C ALA A 115 10.86 50.15 -9.61
N GLU A 116 10.46 51.07 -8.73
CA GLU A 116 10.21 50.76 -7.33
C GLU A 116 8.94 49.91 -7.16
N GLU A 117 7.85 50.30 -7.84
CA GLU A 117 6.59 49.56 -7.81
C GLU A 117 6.69 48.18 -8.45
N GLU A 118 7.45 48.03 -9.54
CA GLU A 118 7.77 46.73 -10.13
C GLU A 118 8.51 45.82 -9.15
N ASN A 119 9.55 46.34 -8.49
CA ASN A 119 10.32 45.57 -7.51
C ASN A 119 9.47 45.16 -6.30
N LYS A 120 8.60 46.04 -5.79
CA LYS A 120 7.66 45.69 -4.71
C LYS A 120 6.73 44.55 -5.12
N ARG A 121 6.15 44.62 -6.32
CA ARG A 121 5.24 43.58 -6.83
C ARG A 121 5.98 42.27 -7.08
N LEU A 122 7.18 42.32 -7.64
CA LEU A 122 8.02 41.14 -7.85
C LEU A 122 8.41 40.47 -6.54
N THR A 123 8.75 41.26 -5.51
CA THR A 123 9.09 40.74 -4.18
C THR A 123 7.89 40.02 -3.55
N LYS A 124 6.71 40.66 -3.57
CA LYS A 124 5.46 40.07 -3.07
C LYS A 124 5.08 38.79 -3.82
N LEU A 125 5.25 38.79 -5.15
CA LEU A 125 5.03 37.60 -5.97
C LEU A 125 6.01 36.49 -5.60
N SER A 126 7.30 36.81 -5.46
CA SER A 126 8.35 35.84 -5.10
C SER A 126 8.10 35.20 -3.73
N GLU A 127 7.66 35.97 -2.73
CA GLU A 127 7.34 35.45 -1.40
C GLU A 127 6.18 34.44 -1.45
N THR A 128 5.10 34.80 -2.17
CA THR A 128 3.89 33.97 -2.24
C THR A 128 4.06 32.77 -3.16
N THR A 129 4.77 32.90 -4.27
CA THR A 129 5.03 31.82 -5.23
C THR A 129 6.17 30.91 -4.78
N GLY A 130 7.14 31.41 -4.03
CA GLY A 130 8.26 30.60 -3.53
C GLY A 130 7.83 29.52 -2.53
N ALA A 131 6.83 29.79 -1.70
CA ALA A 131 6.25 28.79 -0.80
C ALA A 131 5.54 27.67 -1.58
N ILE A 132 4.76 28.04 -2.60
CA ILE A 132 4.06 27.09 -3.48
C ILE A 132 5.06 26.26 -4.27
N ASP A 133 6.07 26.89 -4.89
CA ASP A 133 7.05 26.18 -5.69
C ASP A 133 7.84 25.15 -4.85
N ARG A 134 8.21 25.51 -3.61
CA ARG A 134 8.87 24.59 -2.69
C ARG A 134 7.96 23.39 -2.35
N SER A 135 6.71 23.66 -1.94
CA SER A 135 5.78 22.60 -1.54
C SER A 135 5.42 21.70 -2.72
N HIS A 136 5.25 22.29 -3.90
CA HIS A 136 5.01 21.59 -5.16
C HIS A 136 6.20 20.71 -5.55
N GLN A 137 7.43 21.20 -5.45
CA GLN A 137 8.65 20.43 -5.73
C GLN A 137 8.82 19.25 -4.77
N GLU A 138 8.56 19.44 -3.48
CA GLU A 138 8.58 18.36 -2.50
C GLU A 138 7.56 17.27 -2.86
N ARG A 139 6.32 17.66 -3.16
CA ARG A 139 5.28 16.74 -3.63
C ARG A 139 5.67 16.03 -4.91
N HIS A 140 6.27 16.74 -5.85
CA HIS A 140 6.74 16.16 -7.10
C HIS A 140 7.75 15.04 -6.86
N HIS A 141 8.73 15.24 -5.97
CA HIS A 141 9.65 14.17 -5.58
C HIS A 141 8.96 13.00 -4.88
N ARG A 142 8.05 13.28 -3.94
CA ARG A 142 7.25 12.26 -3.26
C ARG A 142 6.44 11.40 -4.24
N LEU A 143 5.84 12.00 -5.26
CA LEU A 143 5.13 11.31 -6.33
C LEU A 143 6.07 10.43 -7.15
N ARG A 144 7.27 10.91 -7.49
CA ARG A 144 8.27 10.12 -8.21
C ARG A 144 8.75 8.90 -7.43
N PHE A 145 8.84 8.97 -6.11
CA PHE A 145 9.18 7.83 -5.26
C PHE A 145 8.04 6.82 -5.13
N ARG A 146 6.78 7.28 -5.12
CA ARG A 146 5.60 6.40 -5.04
C ARG A 146 5.29 5.68 -6.35
N LEU A 147 5.52 6.33 -7.47
CA LEU A 147 5.17 5.80 -8.79
C LEU A 147 6.27 4.89 -9.33
N ASN A 148 5.94 3.59 -9.44
CA ASN A 148 6.79 2.56 -10.02
C ASN A 148 7.14 2.84 -11.51
N PRO A 149 8.40 3.13 -11.87
CA PRO A 149 8.77 3.42 -13.26
C PRO A 149 8.69 2.21 -14.19
N SER A 150 8.63 0.99 -13.66
CA SER A 150 8.51 -0.23 -14.45
C SER A 150 7.09 -0.45 -14.99
N GLU A 151 6.09 0.22 -14.40
CA GLU A 151 4.70 0.14 -14.84
C GLU A 151 4.39 1.26 -15.85
N LYS A 152 3.90 0.89 -17.03
CA LYS A 152 3.70 1.82 -18.17
C LYS A 152 2.86 3.04 -17.80
N ASP A 153 1.73 2.84 -17.12
CA ASP A 153 0.82 3.93 -16.73
C ASP A 153 1.47 4.86 -15.69
N HIS A 154 2.25 4.29 -14.75
CA HIS A 154 2.96 5.05 -13.73
C HIS A 154 4.08 5.90 -14.35
N LEU A 155 4.85 5.32 -15.29
CA LEU A 155 5.87 6.05 -16.04
C LEU A 155 5.24 7.19 -16.86
N HIS A 156 4.10 6.94 -17.50
CA HIS A 156 3.40 7.96 -18.25
C HIS A 156 2.92 9.11 -17.34
N LEU A 157 2.39 8.79 -16.15
CA LEU A 157 2.00 9.80 -15.18
C LEU A 157 3.21 10.63 -14.72
N ARG A 158 4.34 9.99 -14.45
CA ARG A 158 5.57 10.70 -14.09
C ARG A 158 6.00 11.70 -15.16
N ASN A 159 5.98 11.30 -16.43
CA ASN A 159 6.34 12.19 -17.54
C ASN A 159 5.40 13.41 -17.62
N ILE A 160 4.10 13.21 -17.41
CA ILE A 160 3.12 14.30 -17.34
C ILE A 160 3.45 15.26 -16.19
N LEU A 161 3.78 14.72 -15.00
CA LEU A 161 4.13 15.53 -13.84
C LEU A 161 5.46 16.29 -14.03
N ASP A 162 6.44 15.67 -14.69
CA ASP A 162 7.71 16.32 -15.07
C ASP A 162 7.46 17.48 -16.06
N GLU A 163 6.57 17.28 -17.03
CA GLU A 163 6.18 18.34 -17.97
C GLU A 163 5.47 19.51 -17.26
N ILE A 164 4.60 19.22 -16.29
CA ILE A 164 3.98 20.26 -15.45
C ILE A 164 5.04 21.09 -14.73
N ARG A 165 6.10 20.48 -14.18
CA ARG A 165 7.22 21.22 -13.57
C ARG A 165 8.00 22.06 -14.57
N GLN A 166 8.14 21.60 -15.81
CA GLN A 166 8.80 22.38 -16.84
C GLN A 166 7.99 23.65 -17.17
N ILE A 167 6.66 23.55 -17.22
CA ILE A 167 5.77 24.69 -17.46
C ILE A 167 5.96 25.79 -16.40
N PHE A 168 6.31 25.47 -15.15
CA PHE A 168 6.59 26.51 -14.14
C PHE A 168 7.74 27.41 -14.55
N LYS A 169 8.85 26.81 -15.00
CA LYS A 169 10.02 27.54 -15.49
C LYS A 169 9.67 28.36 -16.73
N ASP A 170 8.93 27.76 -17.65
CA ASP A 170 8.53 28.42 -18.90
C ASP A 170 7.58 29.59 -18.63
N THR A 171 6.71 29.46 -17.63
CA THR A 171 5.76 30.51 -17.20
C THR A 171 6.48 31.71 -16.61
N GLN A 172 7.52 31.47 -15.80
CA GLN A 172 8.37 32.54 -15.26
C GLN A 172 9.17 33.25 -16.35
N ALA A 173 9.61 32.50 -17.38
CA ALA A 173 10.37 33.06 -18.51
C ALA A 173 9.48 33.69 -19.61
N ALA A 174 8.15 33.51 -19.55
CA ALA A 174 7.24 33.96 -20.59
C ALA A 174 7.15 35.49 -20.65
N LYS A 175 7.58 36.07 -21.77
CA LYS A 175 7.60 37.53 -22.00
C LYS A 175 6.37 38.08 -22.71
N ASN A 176 5.56 37.20 -23.33
CA ASN A 176 4.40 37.62 -24.10
C ASN A 176 3.13 36.90 -23.63
N ARG A 177 1.99 37.55 -23.87
CA ARG A 177 0.67 37.07 -23.43
C ARG A 177 0.23 35.80 -24.15
N GLU A 178 0.59 35.67 -25.43
CA GLU A 178 0.22 34.51 -26.25
C GLU A 178 0.86 33.22 -25.73
N LEU A 179 2.15 33.26 -25.38
CA LEU A 179 2.86 32.14 -24.77
C LEU A 179 2.28 31.80 -23.40
N ALA A 180 1.99 32.81 -22.57
CA ALA A 180 1.34 32.60 -21.27
C ALA A 180 -0.01 31.85 -21.41
N ILE A 181 -0.86 32.29 -22.34
CA ILE A 181 -2.14 31.63 -22.64
C ILE A 181 -1.93 30.20 -23.13
N ALA A 182 -0.95 29.97 -24.00
CA ALA A 182 -0.61 28.64 -24.50
C ALA A 182 -0.16 27.70 -23.38
N LEU A 183 0.67 28.20 -22.44
CA LEU A 183 1.13 27.45 -21.27
C LEU A 183 -0.03 27.10 -20.32
N ILE A 184 -0.93 28.05 -20.04
CA ILE A 184 -2.14 27.79 -19.23
C ILE A 184 -3.01 26.71 -19.87
N LYS A 185 -3.24 26.79 -21.19
CA LYS A 185 -4.00 25.78 -21.93
C LYS A 185 -3.32 24.41 -21.89
N ARG A 186 -1.99 24.36 -22.05
CA ARG A 186 -1.22 23.12 -21.97
C ARG A 186 -1.29 22.51 -20.57
N LEU A 187 -1.13 23.32 -19.52
CA LEU A 187 -1.27 22.86 -18.14
C LEU A 187 -2.66 22.27 -17.90
N SER A 188 -3.72 22.98 -18.31
CA SER A 188 -5.10 22.48 -18.10
C SER A 188 -5.33 21.13 -18.77
N LYS A 189 -4.72 20.90 -19.95
CA LYS A 189 -4.75 19.60 -20.62
C LYS A 189 -3.98 18.54 -19.83
N LEU A 190 -2.76 18.85 -19.39
CA LEU A 190 -1.93 17.94 -18.59
C LEU A 190 -2.59 17.57 -17.25
N VAL A 191 -3.28 18.51 -16.60
CA VAL A 191 -4.03 18.26 -15.38
C VAL A 191 -5.15 17.25 -15.63
N SER A 192 -5.92 17.41 -16.72
CA SER A 192 -6.98 16.46 -17.09
C SER A 192 -6.43 15.07 -17.46
N GLU A 193 -5.31 15.03 -18.20
CA GLU A 193 -4.60 13.79 -18.53
C GLU A 193 -4.09 13.10 -17.25
N ALA A 194 -3.48 13.85 -16.33
CA ALA A 194 -2.98 13.34 -15.05
C ALA A 194 -4.10 12.79 -14.17
N ASP A 195 -5.24 13.48 -14.07
CA ASP A 195 -6.41 13.02 -13.32
C ASP A 195 -6.96 11.70 -13.88
N THR A 196 -7.15 11.63 -15.19
CA THR A 196 -7.62 10.42 -15.87
C THR A 196 -6.68 9.23 -15.61
N LEU A 197 -5.38 9.45 -15.75
CA LEU A 197 -4.37 8.41 -15.57
C LEU A 197 -4.21 8.00 -14.10
N THR A 198 -4.31 8.95 -13.18
CA THR A 198 -4.31 8.67 -11.74
C THR A 198 -5.50 7.79 -11.37
N ASN A 199 -6.71 8.11 -11.84
CA ASN A 199 -7.90 7.29 -11.59
C ASN A 199 -7.75 5.87 -12.15
N LYS A 200 -7.13 5.72 -13.33
CA LYS A 200 -6.82 4.40 -13.90
C LYS A 200 -5.85 3.60 -13.02
N ILE A 201 -4.77 4.23 -12.55
CA ILE A 201 -3.79 3.60 -11.64
C ILE A 201 -4.48 3.20 -10.33
N LEU A 202 -5.19 4.12 -9.68
CA LEU A 202 -5.88 3.86 -8.42
C LEU A 202 -6.91 2.73 -8.55
N LYS A 203 -7.64 2.65 -9.67
CA LYS A 203 -8.58 1.55 -9.93
C LYS A 203 -7.86 0.20 -10.05
N THR A 204 -6.75 0.17 -10.79
CA THR A 204 -5.92 -1.05 -10.97
C THR A 204 -5.39 -1.53 -9.62
N GLU A 205 -4.92 -0.60 -8.80
CA GLU A 205 -4.38 -0.90 -7.47
C GLU A 205 -5.47 -1.34 -6.49
N TRP A 206 -6.64 -0.72 -6.54
CA TRP A 206 -7.80 -1.16 -5.78
C TRP A 206 -8.25 -2.58 -6.14
N GLU A 207 -8.19 -2.95 -7.42
CA GLU A 207 -8.46 -4.31 -7.86
C GLU A 207 -7.43 -5.31 -7.32
N ARG A 208 -6.16 -4.92 -7.24
CA ARG A 208 -5.11 -5.72 -6.57
C ARG A 208 -5.40 -5.90 -5.07
N VAL A 209 -5.76 -4.83 -4.35
CA VAL A 209 -6.17 -4.91 -2.92
C VAL A 209 -7.30 -5.90 -2.71
N LYS A 210 -8.35 -5.84 -3.55
CA LYS A 210 -9.50 -6.77 -3.46
C LYS A 210 -9.08 -8.23 -3.66
N GLN A 211 -8.16 -8.49 -4.60
CA GLN A 211 -7.65 -9.84 -4.84
C GLN A 211 -6.82 -10.35 -3.64
N GLU A 212 -5.96 -9.51 -3.08
CA GLU A 212 -5.15 -9.83 -1.89
C GLU A 212 -6.02 -10.16 -0.68
N ALA A 213 -7.12 -9.43 -0.49
CA ALA A 213 -8.07 -9.67 0.59
C ALA A 213 -8.94 -10.92 0.38
N ALA A 214 -9.34 -11.20 -0.87
CA ALA A 214 -10.22 -12.33 -1.21
C ALA A 214 -9.49 -13.67 -1.31
N TYR A 215 -8.24 -13.67 -1.80
CA TYR A 215 -7.46 -14.88 -2.11
C TYR A 215 -6.03 -14.82 -1.54
N PRO A 216 -5.88 -14.76 -0.20
CA PRO A 216 -4.59 -14.49 0.44
C PRO A 216 -3.54 -15.59 0.21
N GLU A 217 -3.95 -16.87 0.18
CA GLU A 217 -3.05 -18.01 -0.05
C GLU A 217 -2.41 -17.97 -1.45
N GLU A 218 -3.22 -17.76 -2.49
CA GLU A 218 -2.74 -17.70 -3.87
C GLU A 218 -1.81 -16.51 -4.10
N MET A 219 -2.06 -15.40 -3.41
CA MET A 219 -1.25 -14.19 -3.53
C MET A 219 0.09 -14.32 -2.81
N ILE A 220 0.11 -14.92 -1.61
CA ILE A 220 1.37 -15.16 -0.88
C ILE A 220 2.22 -16.21 -1.59
N ALA A 221 1.61 -17.24 -2.20
CA ALA A 221 2.34 -18.24 -2.97
C ALA A 221 3.09 -17.67 -4.19
N LYS A 222 2.68 -16.51 -4.71
CA LYS A 222 3.35 -15.81 -5.83
C LYS A 222 4.57 -15.00 -5.39
N ILE A 223 4.75 -14.77 -4.09
CA ILE A 223 5.90 -14.01 -3.57
C ILE A 223 7.10 -14.96 -3.54
N PRO A 224 8.18 -14.66 -4.29
CA PRO A 224 9.36 -15.53 -4.30
C PRO A 224 10.00 -15.55 -2.91
N PRO A 225 10.56 -16.70 -2.48
CA PRO A 225 11.32 -16.76 -1.24
C PRO A 225 12.56 -15.84 -1.34
N PRO A 226 13.02 -15.29 -0.20
CA PRO A 226 14.26 -14.51 -0.18
C PRO A 226 15.42 -15.35 -0.74
N ALA A 227 16.23 -14.71 -1.59
CA ALA A 227 17.43 -15.30 -2.19
C ALA A 227 18.55 -15.49 -1.15
#